data_AF-A0A3N5SE16-F1
#
_entry.id   AF-A0A3N5SE16-F1
#
_cell.length_a   1.000
_cell.length_b   1.000
_cell.length_c   1.000
_cell.angle_alpha   90.00
_cell.angle_beta   90.00
_cell.angle_gamma   90.00
#
_symmetry.space_group_name_H-M   'P 1'
#
loop_
_entity.id
_entity.type
_entity.pdbx_description
1 polymer ?
#
loop_
_entity_poly.entity_id
_entity_poly.type
_entity_poly.pdbx_seq_one_letter_code
_entity_poly.pdbx_strand_id
1 'polypeptide(L)' 'LRLTADGFPGAVIWNPGPEKAAALADLDSYQHMLCIEAAVIGQPVRLGPGSMWQGTQTIEAL' A
#
# COMPACT_ATOMS: atom_id res chain seq x y z
N LEU A 1 -7.60 13.89 2.04
CA LEU A 1 -7.90 12.47 1.77
C LEU A 1 -7.96 11.73 3.10
N ARG A 2 -8.94 10.84 3.26
CA ARG A 2 -8.95 9.84 4.34
C ARG A 2 -8.71 8.47 3.73
N LEU A 3 -7.83 7.69 4.37
CA LEU A 3 -7.57 6.31 3.99
C LEU A 3 -7.92 5.40 5.16
N THR A 4 -8.70 4.35 4.88
CA THR A 4 -9.06 3.31 5.84
C THR A 4 -8.70 1.96 5.24
N ALA A 5 -8.11 1.08 6.04
CA ALA A 5 -7.73 -0.27 5.64
C ALA A 5 -8.33 -1.29 6.60
N ASP A 6 -9.12 -2.21 6.05
CA ASP A 6 -9.73 -3.33 6.77
C ASP A 6 -9.14 -4.65 6.29
N GLY A 7 -8.91 -5.59 7.22
CA GLY A 7 -8.31 -6.90 6.91
C GLY A 7 -6.78 -6.90 6.73
N PHE A 8 -6.14 -5.72 6.82
CA PHE A 8 -4.68 -5.56 6.76
C PHE A 8 -4.10 -5.19 8.13
N PRO A 9 -3.05 -5.87 8.61
CA PRO A 9 -2.42 -5.60 9.91
C PRO A 9 -1.47 -4.40 9.89
N GLY A 10 -1.11 -3.88 8.71
CA GLY A 10 -0.18 -2.77 8.59
C GLY A 10 -0.35 -2.00 7.30
N ALA A 11 0.47 -0.96 7.16
CA ALA A 11 0.57 -0.16 5.95
C ALA A 11 2.05 0.08 5.60
N VAL A 12 2.34 0.15 4.31
CA VAL A 12 3.60 0.69 3.81
C VAL A 12 3.37 2.15 3.45
N ILE A 13 4.27 3.02 3.92
CA ILE A 13 4.33 4.42 3.53
C ILE A 13 5.63 4.60 2.77
N TRP A 14 5.54 4.89 1.47
CA TRP A 14 6.72 4.90 0.61
C TRP A 14 6.72 6.03 -0.40
N ASN A 15 7.90 6.61 -0.57
CA ASN A 15 8.26 7.53 -1.64
C ASN A 15 9.71 7.19 -2.04
N PRO A 16 10.03 7.14 -3.35
CA PRO A 16 11.38 6.75 -3.79
C PRO A 16 12.46 7.75 -3.40
N GLY A 17 12.11 9.03 -3.17
CA GLY A 17 13.09 10.09 -3.06
C GLY A 17 13.86 10.34 -4.37
N PRO A 18 14.71 11.36 -4.41
CA PRO A 18 15.34 11.83 -5.65
C PRO A 18 16.25 10.79 -6.31
N GLU A 19 17.09 10.10 -5.53
CA GLU A 19 18.09 9.17 -6.06
C GLU A 19 17.45 7.95 -6.72
N LYS A 20 16.49 7.30 -6.03
CA LYS A 20 15.79 6.15 -6.60
C LYS A 20 14.83 6.56 -7.70
N ALA A 21 14.21 7.74 -7.61
CA ALA A 21 13.36 8.27 -8.67
C ALA A 21 14.14 8.49 -9.98
N ALA A 22 15.35 9.05 -9.89
CA ALA A 22 16.20 9.27 -11.07
C ALA A 22 16.60 7.97 -11.78
N ALA A 23 16.55 6.82 -11.09
CA ALA A 23 16.84 5.51 -11.65
C ALA A 23 15.60 4.78 -12.21
N LEU A 24 14.38 5.28 -11.94
CA LEU A 24 13.12 4.69 -12.40
C LEU A 24 12.66 5.40 -13.68
N ALA A 25 12.97 4.81 -14.84
CA ALA A 25 12.69 5.40 -16.16
C ALA A 25 11.19 5.60 -16.45
N ASP A 26 10.32 4.91 -15.72
CA ASP A 26 8.86 4.99 -15.81
C ASP A 26 8.23 5.90 -14.74
N LEU A 27 9.03 6.57 -13.91
CA LEU A 27 8.55 7.48 -12.88
C LEU A 27 8.66 8.95 -13.33
N ASP A 28 7.51 9.63 -13.38
CA ASP A 28 7.44 11.04 -13.80
C ASP A 28 7.95 12.01 -12.70
N SER A 29 7.38 11.94 -11.50
CA SER A 29 7.81 12.78 -10.37
C SER A 29 7.56 12.13 -9.02
N TYR A 30 8.60 12.12 -8.16
CA TYR A 30 8.46 11.65 -6.79
C TYR A 30 7.81 12.70 -5.87
N GLN A 31 7.87 13.99 -6.20
CA GLN A 31 7.42 15.05 -5.29
C GLN A 31 5.89 15.17 -5.18
N HIS A 32 5.18 14.65 -6.17
CA HIS A 32 3.72 14.74 -6.27
C HIS A 32 3.03 13.39 -6.00
N MET A 33 3.72 12.44 -5.36
CA MET A 33 3.17 11.14 -5.03
C MET A 33 3.58 10.69 -3.62
N LEU A 34 2.73 9.87 -3.01
CA LEU A 34 3.04 9.09 -1.82
C LEU A 34 2.30 7.77 -1.93
N CYS A 35 3.01 6.65 -1.86
CA CYS A 35 2.39 5.34 -1.75
C CYS A 35 1.95 5.11 -0.31
N ILE A 36 0.66 4.80 -0.14
CA ILE A 36 0.09 4.30 1.11
C ILE A 36 -0.58 2.98 0.74
N GLU A 37 0.04 1.88 1.14
CA GLU A 37 -0.35 0.53 0.70
C GLU A 37 -0.85 -0.23 1.92
N ALA A 38 -2.12 -0.64 1.94
CA ALA A 38 -2.61 -1.57 2.96
C ALA A 38 -1.96 -2.95 2.75
N ALA A 39 -1.31 -3.49 3.79
CA ALA A 39 -0.35 -4.56 3.58
C ALA A 39 -0.36 -5.66 4.65
N VAL A 40 -0.19 -6.90 4.18
CA VAL A 40 0.21 -8.09 4.94
C VAL A 40 1.58 -8.52 4.41
N ILE A 41 2.67 -8.29 5.16
CA ILE A 41 4.04 -8.51 4.67
C ILE A 41 4.78 -9.54 5.52
N GLY A 42 4.90 -9.28 6.83
CA GLY A 42 5.75 -10.09 7.71
C GLY A 42 5.17 -11.47 8.05
N GLN A 43 3.85 -11.57 8.23
CA GLN A 43 3.17 -12.83 8.52
C GLN A 43 2.03 -13.04 7.53
N PRO A 44 2.11 -14.05 6.64
CA PRO A 44 1.07 -14.33 5.69
C PRO A 44 -0.24 -14.76 6.37
N VAL A 45 -1.37 -14.34 5.81
CA VAL A 45 -2.67 -14.89 6.19
C VAL A 45 -2.72 -16.36 5.76
N ARG A 46 -3.04 -17.26 6.70
CA ARG A 46 -3.21 -18.68 6.42
C ARG A 46 -4.70 -19.01 6.37
N LEU A 47 -5.13 -19.59 5.25
CA LEU A 47 -6.51 -20.05 5.06
C LEU A 47 -6.57 -21.57 5.17
N GLY A 48 -7.53 -22.07 5.97
CA GLY A 48 -7.89 -23.47 5.99
C GLY A 48 -8.92 -23.79 4.90
N PRO A 49 -9.27 -25.08 4.70
CA PRO A 49 -10.35 -25.47 3.80
C PRO A 49 -11.66 -24.73 4.12
N GLY A 50 -12.30 -24.17 3.09
CA GLY A 50 -13.55 -23.41 3.23
C GLY A 50 -13.42 -22.01 3.84
N SER A 51 -12.21 -21.57 4.20
CA SER A 51 -11.97 -20.23 4.77
C SER A 51 -11.85 -19.18 3.66
N MET A 52 -12.18 -17.92 3.99
CA MET A 52 -12.00 -16.76 3.12
C MET A 52 -11.26 -15.66 3.87
N TRP A 53 -10.41 -14.91 3.16
CA TRP A 53 -9.87 -13.65 3.64
C TRP A 53 -10.24 -12.54 2.67
N GLN A 54 -10.51 -11.36 3.20
CA GLN A 54 -10.80 -10.16 2.45
C GLN A 54 -10.04 -9.00 3.09
N GLY A 55 -9.43 -8.17 2.25
CA GLY A 55 -8.85 -6.90 2.63
C GLY A 55 -9.43 -5.80 1.75
N THR A 56 -9.68 -4.63 2.34
CA THR A 56 -10.20 -3.46 1.64
C THR A 56 -9.38 -2.24 2.00
N GLN A 57 -9.03 -1.42 1.02
CA GLN A 57 -8.49 -0.08 1.22
C GLN A 57 -9.44 0.93 0.58
N THR A 58 -9.98 1.83 1.40
CA THR A 58 -10.93 2.86 0.97
C THR A 58 -10.24 4.22 0.99
N ILE A 59 -10.44 5.01 -0.07
CA ILE A 59 -9.93 6.38 -0.19
C ILE A 59 -11.13 7.32 -0.34
N GLU A 60 -11.21 8.32 0.53
CA GLU A 60 -12.26 9.34 0.53
C GLU A 60 -11.63 10.72 0.34
N ALA A 61 -12.15 11.48 -0.64
CA ALA A 61 -11.89 12.90 -0.77
C ALA A 61 -12.93 13.67 0.05
N LEU A 62 -12.48 14.70 0.77
CA LEU A 62 -13.34 15.58 1.57
C LEU A 62 -13.96 16.65 0.67
#